data_AF-A0A9D7TWW9-F1
#
_entry.id   AF-A0A9D7TWW9-F1
#
_cell.length_a   1.000
_cell.length_b   1.000
_cell.length_c   1.000
_cell.angle_alpha   90.00
_cell.angle_beta   90.00
_cell.angle_gamma   90.00
#
_symmetry.space_group_name_H-M   'P 1'
#
loop_
_entity.id
_entity.type
_entity.pdbx_description
1 polymer ?
#
loop_
_entity_poly.entity_id
_entity_poly.type
_entity_poly.pdbx_seq_one_letter_code
_entity_poly.pdbx_strand_id
1 'polypeptide(L)'
;MFLKLYYGLRHHYKKHTSAKGIRQNSLAEQCNISQTYLSQLENNVKEPNISTLRTISEKLGLPLPILFFLSLDTEDIKPEKRIAYNHLAPSIKAMIAEFFTNASKGND
;
A
#
# COMPACT_ATOMS: atom_id res chain seq x y z
N MET A 1 3.66 8.64 3.76
CA MET A 1 4.03 7.28 4.21
C MET A 1 3.14 6.24 3.54
N PHE A 2 1.84 6.33 3.80
CA PHE A 2 0.77 5.37 3.48
C PHE A 2 0.78 4.82 2.04
N LEU A 3 1.08 5.64 1.02
CA LEU A 3 1.15 5.18 -0.38
C LEU A 3 2.57 5.19 -0.97
N LYS A 4 3.54 5.84 -0.31
CA LYS A 4 4.96 5.78 -0.71
C LYS A 4 5.50 4.35 -0.58
N LEU A 5 5.08 3.60 0.45
CA LEU A 5 5.46 2.20 0.62
C LEU A 5 4.89 1.31 -0.49
N TYR A 6 3.65 1.58 -0.94
CA TYR A 6 3.04 0.86 -2.07
C TYR A 6 3.74 1.17 -3.40
N TYR A 7 4.12 2.42 -3.67
CA TYR A 7 4.97 2.75 -4.82
C TYR A 7 6.38 2.15 -4.73
N GLY A 8 6.95 2.03 -3.53
CA GLY A 8 8.22 1.34 -3.27
C GLY A 8 8.14 -0.17 -3.54
N LEU A 9 7.09 -0.83 -3.02
CA LEU A 9 6.78 -2.23 -3.28
C LEU A 9 6.52 -2.49 -4.77
N ARG A 10 5.92 -1.53 -5.49
CA ARG A 10 5.77 -1.55 -6.95
C ARG A 10 7.08 -1.47 -7.73
N HIS A 11 8.10 -0.78 -7.21
CA HIS A 11 9.43 -0.76 -7.82
C HIS A 11 10.16 -2.11 -7.66
N HIS A 12 9.91 -2.84 -6.58
CA HIS A 12 10.31 -4.24 -6.45
C HIS A 12 9.52 -5.15 -7.41
N TYR A 13 8.22 -4.88 -7.60
CA TYR A 13 7.34 -5.54 -8.58
C TYR A 13 7.76 -5.37 -10.04
N LYS A 14 8.47 -4.28 -10.36
CA LYS A 14 8.90 -3.95 -11.72
C LYS A 14 10.05 -4.80 -12.26
N LYS A 15 10.68 -5.66 -11.45
CA LYS A 15 11.79 -6.50 -11.94
C LYS A 15 11.33 -7.75 -12.71
N HIS A 16 10.06 -8.13 -12.63
CA HIS A 16 9.58 -9.39 -13.21
C HIS A 16 8.33 -9.32 -14.12
N THR A 17 7.67 -8.17 -14.26
CA THR A 17 6.54 -8.04 -15.21
C THR A 17 6.63 -6.75 -16.03
N SER A 18 7.04 -6.90 -17.28
CA SER A 18 6.94 -5.88 -18.34
C SER A 18 5.47 -5.66 -18.76
N ALA A 19 4.60 -5.16 -17.87
CA ALA A 19 3.31 -4.59 -18.27
C ALA A 19 2.63 -3.83 -17.12
N LYS A 20 2.48 -2.52 -17.32
CA LYS A 20 1.47 -1.64 -16.70
C LYS A 20 1.41 -1.62 -15.17
N GLY A 21 2.36 -0.93 -14.56
CA GLY A 21 2.08 -0.36 -13.25
C GLY A 21 0.89 0.62 -13.35
N ILE A 22 -0.05 0.57 -12.40
CA ILE A 22 -1.20 1.49 -12.30
C ILE A 22 -0.71 2.93 -12.20
N ARG A 23 -0.78 3.74 -13.26
CA ARG A 23 -0.39 5.17 -13.17
C ARG A 23 -1.21 5.84 -12.06
N GLN A 24 -0.62 6.78 -11.31
CA GLN A 24 -1.30 7.51 -10.22
C GLN A 24 -2.72 7.96 -10.61
N ASN A 25 -2.87 8.42 -11.85
CA ASN A 25 -4.13 8.82 -12.46
C ASN A 25 -5.17 7.69 -12.50
N SER A 26 -4.75 6.47 -12.87
CA SER A 26 -5.65 5.32 -12.93
C SER A 26 -6.11 4.86 -11.55
N LEU A 27 -5.27 4.95 -10.52
CA LEU A 27 -5.71 4.66 -9.14
C LEU A 27 -6.66 5.75 -8.63
N ALA A 28 -6.35 7.02 -8.91
CA ALA A 28 -7.22 8.14 -8.54
C ALA A 28 -8.61 8.00 -9.17
N GLU A 29 -8.66 7.70 -10.47
CA GLU A 29 -9.90 7.41 -11.21
C GLU A 29 -10.67 6.23 -10.60
N GLN A 30 -10.00 5.09 -10.36
CA GLN A 30 -10.62 3.91 -9.77
C GLN A 30 -11.19 4.17 -8.36
N CYS A 31 -10.52 5.02 -7.58
CA CYS A 31 -10.96 5.41 -6.25
C CYS A 31 -11.95 6.58 -6.25
N ASN A 32 -12.31 7.10 -7.43
CA ASN A 32 -13.15 8.29 -7.61
C ASN A 32 -12.67 9.51 -6.79
N ILE A 33 -11.35 9.73 -6.82
CA ILE A 33 -10.70 10.90 -6.20
C ILE A 33 -9.87 11.65 -7.22
N SER A 34 -9.60 12.93 -6.97
CA SER A 34 -8.70 13.69 -7.85
C SER A 34 -7.26 13.21 -7.70
N GLN A 35 -6.50 13.26 -8.80
CA GLN A 35 -5.06 12.98 -8.77
C GLN A 35 -4.33 13.90 -7.77
N THR A 36 -4.75 15.17 -7.68
CA THR A 36 -4.23 16.13 -6.69
C THR A 36 -4.49 15.66 -5.26
N TYR A 37 -5.70 15.17 -4.97
CA TYR A 37 -6.01 14.63 -3.64
C TYR A 37 -5.17 13.39 -3.35
N LEU A 38 -5.07 12.43 -4.29
CA LEU A 38 -4.21 11.25 -4.13
C LEU A 38 -2.74 11.63 -3.87
N SER A 39 -2.21 12.63 -4.57
CA SER A 39 -0.87 13.18 -4.33
C SER A 39 -0.73 13.80 -2.94
N GLN A 40 -1.76 14.51 -2.46
CA GLN A 40 -1.78 15.05 -1.10
C GLN A 40 -1.77 13.93 -0.04
N LEU A 41 -2.48 12.83 -0.28
CA LEU A 41 -2.45 11.65 0.60
C LEU A 41 -1.05 10.99 0.61
N GLU A 42 -0.45 10.81 -0.57
CA GLU A 42 0.88 10.19 -0.73
C GLU A 42 1.99 10.96 0.01
N ASN A 43 1.89 12.28 0.00
CA ASN A 43 2.84 13.18 0.61
C ASN A 43 2.50 13.55 2.07
N ASN A 44 1.51 12.89 2.69
CA ASN A 44 1.03 13.19 4.05
C ASN A 44 0.59 14.66 4.22
N VAL A 45 0.14 15.31 3.16
CA VAL A 45 -0.40 16.69 3.18
C VAL A 45 -1.85 16.70 3.65
N LYS A 46 -2.59 15.63 3.34
CA LYS A 46 -3.95 15.41 3.84
C LYS A 46 -4.12 14.01 4.37
N GLU A 47 -4.94 13.89 5.40
CA GLU A 47 -5.41 12.62 5.92
C GLU A 47 -6.66 12.17 5.14
N PRO A 48 -6.72 10.90 4.70
CA PRO A 48 -7.93 10.33 4.13
C PRO A 48 -8.93 10.00 5.25
N ASN A 49 -10.22 10.13 4.96
CA ASN A 49 -11.23 9.57 5.86
C ASN A 49 -11.32 8.04 5.69
N ILE A 50 -11.98 7.36 6.64
CA ILE A 50 -12.15 5.90 6.62
C ILE A 50 -12.86 5.39 5.36
N SER A 51 -13.81 6.16 4.81
CA SER A 51 -14.49 5.78 3.57
C SER A 51 -13.52 5.77 2.39
N THR A 52 -12.67 6.78 2.26
CA THR A 52 -11.62 6.84 1.24
C THR A 52 -10.65 5.66 1.38
N LEU A 53 -10.25 5.33 2.61
CA LEU A 53 -9.36 4.19 2.88
C LEU A 53 -9.99 2.85 2.51
N ARG A 54 -11.30 2.66 2.77
CA ARG A 54 -12.04 1.47 2.33
C ARG A 54 -12.05 1.35 0.81
N THR A 55 -12.42 2.41 0.10
CA THR A 55 -12.42 2.44 -1.36
C THR A 55 -11.03 2.10 -1.91
N ILE A 56 -9.97 2.71 -1.36
CA ILE A 56 -8.59 2.41 -1.76
C ILE A 56 -8.27 0.93 -1.51
N SER A 57 -8.59 0.39 -0.33
CA SER A 57 -8.32 -1.01 0.01
C SER A 57 -9.03 -1.99 -0.95
N GLU A 58 -10.29 -1.72 -1.30
CA GLU A 58 -11.07 -2.51 -2.25
C GLU A 58 -10.46 -2.49 -3.66
N LYS A 59 -10.09 -1.30 -4.16
CA LYS A 59 -9.47 -1.16 -5.49
C LYS A 59 -8.07 -1.75 -5.57
N LEU A 60 -7.38 -1.83 -4.44
CA LEU A 60 -6.08 -2.50 -4.34
C LEU A 60 -6.21 -4.02 -4.12
N GLY A 61 -7.41 -4.55 -3.87
CA GLY A 61 -7.61 -5.97 -3.54
C GLY A 61 -6.98 -6.36 -2.20
N LEU A 62 -6.80 -5.40 -1.28
CA LEU A 62 -6.18 -5.60 0.02
C LEU A 62 -7.21 -5.43 1.14
N PRO A 63 -7.22 -6.32 2.15
CA PRO A 63 -7.98 -6.06 3.36
C PRO A 63 -7.52 -4.76 4.03
N LEU A 64 -8.45 -3.94 4.52
CA LEU A 64 -8.14 -2.68 5.19
C LEU A 64 -7.11 -2.83 6.35
N PRO A 65 -7.14 -3.88 7.19
CA PRO A 65 -6.10 -4.09 8.21
C PRO A 65 -4.70 -4.28 7.63
N ILE A 66 -4.59 -4.91 6.45
CA ILE A 66 -3.31 -5.07 5.75
C ILE A 66 -2.82 -3.72 5.24
N LEU A 67 -3.71 -2.91 4.67
CA LEU A 67 -3.38 -1.53 4.26
C LEU A 67 -2.83 -0.73 5.44
N PHE A 68 -3.46 -0.80 6.62
CA PHE A 68 -2.96 -0.14 7.83
C PHE A 68 -1.62 -0.69 8.30
N PHE A 69 -1.41 -2.00 8.28
CA PHE A 69 -0.12 -2.56 8.66
C PHE A 69 1.01 -2.10 7.72
N LEU A 70 0.74 -2.07 6.41
CA LEU A 70 1.71 -1.60 5.41
C LEU A 70 2.02 -0.11 5.54
N SER A 71 1.12 0.68 6.12
CA SER A 71 1.38 2.11 6.38
C SER A 71 2.14 2.40 7.66
N LEU A 72 2.31 1.41 8.54
CA LEU A 72 3.03 1.61 9.79
C LEU A 72 4.52 1.82 9.55
N ASP A 73 5.04 2.73 10.33
CA ASP A 73 6.45 3.06 10.42
C ASP A 73 6.95 2.96 11.84
N THR A 74 8.27 2.86 12.00
CA THR A 74 8.90 2.65 13.31
C THR A 74 8.53 3.76 14.30
N GLU A 75 8.27 4.97 13.80
CA GLU A 75 7.84 6.10 14.63
C GLU A 75 6.40 5.98 15.16
N ASP A 76 5.54 5.18 14.50
CA ASP A 76 4.19 4.87 14.98
C ASP A 76 4.18 3.84 16.13
N ILE A 77 5.36 3.27 16.43
CA ILE A 77 5.54 2.23 17.44
C ILE A 77 6.20 2.82 18.68
N LYS A 78 5.63 2.49 19.86
CA LYS A 78 6.21 2.85 21.17
C LYS A 78 7.69 2.46 21.24
N PRO A 79 8.59 3.32 21.75
CA PRO A 79 10.04 3.09 21.73
C PRO A 79 10.46 1.70 22.20
N GLU A 80 9.87 1.22 23.30
CA GLU A 80 10.14 -0.10 23.89
C GLU A 80 9.82 -1.29 22.98
N LYS A 81 8.99 -1.09 21.94
CA LYS A 81 8.56 -2.14 20.99
C LYS A 81 9.21 -2.01 19.61
N ARG A 82 9.99 -0.96 19.35
CA ARG A 82 10.58 -0.69 18.02
C ARG A 82 11.54 -1.79 17.58
N ILE A 83 12.32 -2.36 18.50
CA ILE A 83 13.23 -3.48 18.21
C ILE A 83 12.44 -4.66 17.64
N ALA A 84 11.42 -5.12 18.37
CA ALA A 84 10.57 -6.24 17.92
C ALA A 84 9.88 -5.93 16.58
N TYR A 85 9.34 -4.71 16.42
CA TYR A 85 8.73 -4.30 15.16
C TYR A 85 9.72 -4.34 13.99
N ASN A 86 10.93 -3.78 14.15
CA ASN A 86 11.94 -3.74 13.10
C ASN A 86 12.42 -5.15 12.69
N HIS A 87 12.40 -6.12 13.61
CA HIS A 87 12.70 -7.51 13.30
C HIS A 87 11.54 -8.23 12.57
N LEU A 88 10.29 -8.00 12.99
CA LEU A 88 9.14 -8.75 12.48
C LEU A 88 8.54 -8.14 11.20
N ALA A 89 8.51 -6.81 11.09
CA ALA A 89 7.85 -6.11 10.01
C ALA A 89 8.38 -6.49 8.63
N PRO A 90 9.70 -6.66 8.39
CA PRO A 90 10.20 -7.10 7.08
C PRO A 90 9.64 -8.45 6.64
N SER A 91 9.61 -9.44 7.55
CA SER A 91 9.08 -10.79 7.27
C SER A 91 7.58 -10.76 7.02
N ILE A 92 6.82 -10.04 7.84
CA ILE A 92 5.36 -9.92 7.65
C ILE A 92 5.05 -9.19 6.33
N LYS A 93 5.78 -8.11 6.01
CA LYS A 93 5.62 -7.37 4.74
C LYS A 93 5.96 -8.27 3.54
N ALA A 94 6.98 -9.12 3.64
CA ALA A 94 7.31 -10.10 2.60
C ALA A 94 6.21 -11.16 2.41
N MET A 95 5.67 -11.71 3.50
CA MET A 95 4.54 -12.65 3.46
C MET A 95 3.30 -12.01 2.81
N ILE A 96 2.95 -10.79 3.22
CA ILE A 96 1.83 -10.05 2.63
C ILE A 96 2.04 -9.87 1.12
N ALA A 97 3.25 -9.51 0.70
CA ALA A 97 3.55 -9.43 -0.73
C ALA A 97 3.26 -10.78 -1.41
N GLU A 98 3.87 -11.87 -0.94
CA GLU A 98 3.69 -13.20 -1.52
C GLU A 98 2.22 -13.61 -1.71
N PHE A 99 1.38 -13.41 -0.70
CA PHE A 99 -0.03 -13.82 -0.74
C PHE A 99 -0.92 -12.92 -1.59
N PHE A 100 -0.72 -11.60 -1.51
CA PHE A 100 -1.65 -10.65 -2.11
C PHE A 100 -1.22 -10.16 -3.50
N THR A 101 0.00 -10.47 -3.94
CA THR A 101 0.51 -9.93 -5.20
C THR A 101 0.71 -10.99 -6.29
N ASN A 102 0.75 -12.29 -5.94
CA ASN A 102 0.80 -13.41 -6.89
C ASN A 102 -0.57 -13.82 -7.45
N ALA A 103 -1.65 -13.15 -7.07
CA ALA A 103 -3.02 -13.49 -7.46
C ALA A 103 -3.42 -13.15 -8.93
N SER A 104 -2.47 -12.74 -9.79
CA SER A 104 -2.76 -12.44 -11.21
C SER A 104 -2.48 -13.57 -12.20
N LYS A 105 -2.31 -14.81 -11.71
CA LYS A 105 -2.36 -16.03 -12.54
C LYS A 105 -3.26 -17.07 -11.91
N GLY A 106 -4.56 -16.95 -12.14
CA GLY A 106 -5.56 -17.93 -11.71
C GLY A 106 -6.90 -17.72 -12.41
N ASN A 107 -7.01 -18.38 -13.56
CA ASN A 107 -8.21 -18.81 -14.31
C ASN A 107 -9.20 -17.77 -14.87
N ASP A 108 -9.35 -17.85 -16.20
CA ASP A 108 -10.60 -17.83 -17.00
C ASP A 108 -11.75 -16.91 -16.58
#